data_AF-E3K0W0-F1
#
_entry.id   AF-E3K0W0-F1
#
_cell.length_a   1.000
_cell.length_b   1.000
_cell.length_c   1.000
_cell.angle_alpha   90.00
_cell.angle_beta   90.00
_cell.angle_gamma   90.00
#
_symmetry.space_group_name_H-M   'P 1'
#
loop_
_entity.id
_entity.type
_entity.pdbx_description
1 polymer ?
#
loop_
_entity_poly.entity_id
_entity_poly.type
_entity_poly.pdbx_seq_one_letter_code
_entity_poly.pdbx_strand_id
1 'polypeptide(L)'
;MQTMGEVDESSCRGNTMTWDKSKTPWEKLQLAQNLNLYQNIWQANKVLDSGMSDITCRAFNKGSVSWKNKFHMPCSPQDNNQVKTYTNVAWAGSPVPLKSAKIFNTTWNWKFLEESSDLVLDVSYDIFLTKDPTCTSQDCASREVMIWLGALGGARPAGTRSPVNGNPTGTLKVGGKYEFQVWQGTVNVPVISIFPAEEGRRYTSFKADLKKVLKTLQAFGIAKDEYILSVGAGIEIFKGKGVFATSRYTIDLY
;
A
#
# COMPACT_ATOMS: atom_id res chain seq x y z
N MET A 1 -18.36 -0.85 -2.73
CA MET A 1 -19.41 0.19 -2.54
C MET A 1 -19.81 0.36 -1.08
N GLN A 2 -20.22 -0.69 -0.35
CA GLN A 2 -20.85 -0.53 0.97
C GLN A 2 -20.01 0.19 2.05
N THR A 3 -18.68 0.02 2.14
CA THR A 3 -17.84 0.80 3.09
C THR A 3 -17.12 2.00 2.48
N MET A 4 -17.03 2.07 1.14
CA MET A 4 -16.47 3.25 0.47
C MET A 4 -17.40 4.47 0.60
N GLY A 5 -18.69 4.23 0.84
CA GLY A 5 -19.73 5.25 0.88
C GLY A 5 -20.15 5.70 -0.52
N GLU A 6 -20.76 6.89 -0.59
CA GLU A 6 -21.19 7.50 -1.85
C GLU A 6 -19.99 7.71 -2.80
N VAL A 7 -20.22 7.41 -4.07
CA VAL A 7 -19.20 7.37 -5.13
C VAL A 7 -19.31 8.65 -5.94
N ASP A 8 -18.21 9.39 -6.08
CA ASP A 8 -18.10 10.51 -7.01
C ASP A 8 -17.20 10.11 -8.17
N GLU A 9 -17.82 9.60 -9.24
CA GLU A 9 -17.09 9.16 -10.43
C GLU A 9 -16.61 10.33 -11.30
N SER A 10 -17.19 11.52 -11.11
CA SER A 10 -16.97 12.69 -11.96
C SER A 10 -15.63 13.39 -11.68
N SER A 11 -15.15 13.31 -10.44
CA SER A 11 -13.93 13.98 -9.99
C SER A 11 -12.63 13.32 -10.49
N CYS A 12 -12.69 12.05 -10.91
CA CYS A 12 -11.49 11.27 -11.24
C CYS A 12 -10.95 11.54 -12.65
N ARG A 13 -11.76 11.38 -13.70
CA ARG A 13 -11.23 11.16 -15.06
C ARG A 13 -10.38 12.34 -15.56
N GLY A 14 -9.08 12.12 -15.67
CA GLY A 14 -8.11 13.11 -16.16
C GLY A 14 -7.58 14.07 -15.09
N ASN A 15 -8.12 14.03 -13.88
CA ASN A 15 -7.63 14.84 -12.77
C ASN A 15 -6.20 14.43 -12.42
N THR A 16 -5.31 15.43 -12.39
CA THR A 16 -3.89 15.23 -12.12
C THR A 16 -3.46 16.11 -10.95
N MET A 17 -2.98 15.46 -9.89
CA MET A 17 -2.31 16.12 -8.79
C MET A 17 -0.81 16.14 -9.09
N THR A 18 -0.20 17.32 -9.11
CA THR A 18 1.23 17.51 -9.41
C THR A 18 1.97 18.06 -8.21
N TRP A 19 3.04 17.40 -7.82
CA TRP A 19 3.96 17.84 -6.78
C TRP A 19 5.33 18.16 -7.35
N ASP A 20 5.89 19.25 -6.85
CA ASP A 20 7.30 19.60 -6.87
C ASP A 20 7.66 20.17 -5.49
N LYS A 21 8.94 20.47 -5.26
CA LYS A 21 9.45 20.92 -3.95
C LYS A 21 8.79 22.20 -3.42
N SER A 22 8.19 23.02 -4.28
CA SER A 22 7.50 24.26 -3.88
C SER A 22 6.08 24.02 -3.35
N LYS A 23 5.54 22.80 -3.51
CA LYS A 23 4.15 22.46 -3.18
C LYS A 23 4.03 21.63 -1.90
N THR A 24 2.85 21.68 -1.28
CA THR A 24 2.53 20.83 -0.13
C THR A 24 2.52 19.35 -0.52
N PRO A 25 3.12 18.45 0.29
CA PRO A 25 3.30 17.04 -0.10
C PRO A 25 2.07 16.14 0.11
N TRP A 26 0.92 16.71 0.51
CA TRP A 26 -0.23 15.98 1.05
C TRP A 26 -1.50 16.10 0.21
N GLU A 27 -1.37 16.44 -1.08
CA GLU A 27 -2.53 16.56 -1.95
C GLU A 27 -3.29 15.23 -2.08
N LYS A 28 -4.63 15.30 -2.12
CA LYS A 28 -5.52 14.15 -2.29
C LYS A 28 -6.66 14.45 -3.25
N LEU A 29 -7.12 13.40 -3.92
CA LEU A 29 -8.33 13.39 -4.73
C LEU A 29 -9.34 12.42 -4.10
N GLN A 30 -10.50 12.94 -3.72
CA GLN A 30 -11.58 12.12 -3.17
C GLN A 30 -12.30 11.38 -4.31
N LEU A 31 -12.31 10.05 -4.23
CA LEU A 31 -12.97 9.17 -5.20
C LEU A 31 -14.36 8.77 -4.68
N ALA A 32 -14.46 8.47 -3.39
CA ALA A 32 -15.70 8.19 -2.68
C ALA A 32 -15.60 8.77 -1.27
N GLN A 33 -16.69 8.77 -0.52
CA GLN A 33 -16.75 9.30 0.85
C GLN A 33 -15.53 8.88 1.70
N ASN A 34 -15.20 7.58 1.67
CA ASN A 34 -14.11 6.98 2.47
C ASN A 34 -12.94 6.47 1.61
N LEU A 35 -12.84 6.87 0.34
CA LEU A 35 -11.78 6.40 -0.58
C LEU A 35 -11.12 7.59 -1.27
N ASN A 36 -9.81 7.72 -1.10
CA ASN A 36 -9.04 8.84 -1.67
C ASN A 36 -7.79 8.31 -2.38
N LEU A 37 -7.35 9.04 -3.40
CA LEU A 37 -6.04 8.89 -4.04
C LEU A 37 -5.11 9.96 -3.47
N TYR A 38 -3.91 9.59 -3.04
CA TYR A 38 -2.97 10.49 -2.35
C TYR A 38 -1.63 10.60 -3.07
N GLN A 39 -1.05 11.80 -3.05
CA GLN A 39 0.39 11.98 -3.32
C GLN A 39 1.25 11.46 -2.18
N ASN A 40 0.95 11.89 -0.94
CA ASN A 40 1.58 11.41 0.28
C ASN A 40 3.12 11.35 0.19
N ILE A 41 3.75 12.51 -0.01
CA ILE A 41 5.22 12.66 -0.10
C ILE A 41 5.75 13.08 1.25
N TRP A 42 5.46 12.25 2.25
CA TRP A 42 5.58 12.59 3.67
C TRP A 42 7.02 12.90 4.13
N GLN A 43 8.06 12.36 3.45
CA GLN A 43 9.45 12.80 3.64
C GLN A 43 9.93 13.69 2.50
N ALA A 44 9.08 14.60 2.01
CA ALA A 44 9.46 15.59 1.01
C ALA A 44 10.75 16.33 1.36
N ASN A 45 11.05 16.56 2.64
CA ASN A 45 12.29 17.17 3.11
C ASN A 45 13.56 16.42 2.66
N LYS A 46 13.50 15.10 2.44
CA LYS A 46 14.62 14.27 1.98
C LYS A 46 14.71 14.10 0.45
N VAL A 47 13.82 14.74 -0.30
CA VAL A 47 13.83 14.77 -1.77
C VAL A 47 14.58 16.03 -2.24
N LEU A 48 15.48 15.92 -3.22
CA LEU A 48 16.19 17.09 -3.78
C LEU A 48 15.26 17.96 -4.64
N ASP A 49 15.68 19.19 -4.97
CA ASP A 49 14.86 20.20 -5.64
C ASP A 49 14.30 19.79 -7.00
N SER A 50 14.98 18.86 -7.71
CA SER A 50 14.50 18.31 -8.98
C SER A 50 13.43 17.21 -8.82
N GLY A 51 13.01 16.91 -7.60
CA GLY A 51 11.98 15.91 -7.33
C GLY A 51 10.59 16.30 -7.80
N MET A 52 9.80 15.30 -8.21
CA MET A 52 8.47 15.49 -8.75
C MET A 52 7.57 14.25 -8.54
N SER A 53 6.26 14.47 -8.46
CA SER A 53 5.24 13.39 -8.55
C SER A 53 3.98 13.89 -9.24
N ASP A 54 3.62 13.29 -10.37
CA ASP A 54 2.37 13.53 -11.08
C ASP A 54 1.49 12.30 -10.95
N ILE A 55 0.31 12.45 -10.35
CA ILE A 55 -0.65 11.37 -10.20
C ILE A 55 -1.91 11.73 -10.96
N THR A 56 -2.20 10.97 -12.01
CA THR A 56 -3.40 11.13 -12.81
C THR A 56 -4.39 10.01 -12.51
N CYS A 57 -5.58 10.37 -12.02
CA CYS A 57 -6.72 9.45 -11.97
C CYS A 57 -7.27 9.25 -13.39
N ARG A 58 -7.21 8.03 -13.91
CA ARG A 58 -7.58 7.76 -15.32
C ARG A 58 -9.06 7.43 -15.45
N ALA A 59 -9.59 6.64 -14.54
CA ALA A 59 -11.00 6.29 -14.47
C ALA A 59 -11.34 5.77 -13.08
N PHE A 60 -12.54 6.09 -12.61
CA PHE A 60 -13.17 5.50 -11.45
C PHE A 60 -14.62 5.17 -11.81
N ASN A 61 -14.98 3.89 -11.76
CA ASN A 61 -16.31 3.42 -12.16
C ASN A 61 -16.68 2.18 -11.35
N LYS A 62 -17.86 2.18 -10.72
CA LYS A 62 -18.39 1.06 -9.92
C LYS A 62 -17.38 0.55 -8.88
N GLY A 63 -16.65 1.46 -8.22
CA GLY A 63 -15.65 1.13 -7.22
C GLY A 63 -14.32 0.59 -7.76
N SER A 64 -14.11 0.61 -9.08
CA SER A 64 -12.83 0.27 -9.69
C SER A 64 -12.09 1.51 -10.15
N VAL A 65 -10.87 1.72 -9.64
CA VAL A 65 -10.00 2.85 -10.00
C VAL A 65 -8.84 2.39 -10.86
N SER A 66 -8.43 3.26 -11.77
CA SER A 66 -7.18 3.18 -12.54
C SER A 66 -6.47 4.51 -12.43
N TRP A 67 -5.16 4.48 -12.23
CA TRP A 67 -4.35 5.69 -12.12
C TRP A 67 -2.96 5.48 -12.71
N LYS A 68 -2.27 6.59 -12.95
CA LYS A 68 -0.88 6.62 -13.38
C LYS A 68 -0.12 7.52 -12.44
N ASN A 69 1.08 7.13 -12.04
CA ASN A 69 2.01 7.99 -11.33
C ASN A 69 3.32 8.09 -12.11
N LYS A 70 3.68 9.29 -12.55
CA LYS A 70 5.03 9.61 -13.03
C LYS A 70 5.77 10.27 -11.88
N PHE A 71 6.98 9.82 -11.58
CA PHE A 71 7.71 10.32 -10.41
C PHE A 71 9.21 10.40 -10.65
N HIS A 72 9.86 11.28 -9.91
CA HIS A 72 11.30 11.32 -9.71
C HIS A 72 11.58 11.70 -8.26
N MET A 73 12.27 10.83 -7.52
CA MET A 73 12.59 11.02 -6.10
C MET A 73 14.12 11.03 -5.90
N PRO A 74 14.83 12.06 -6.39
CA PRO A 74 16.25 12.20 -6.13
C PRO A 74 16.49 12.48 -4.65
N CYS A 75 17.54 11.91 -4.05
CA CYS A 75 17.90 12.14 -2.65
C CYS A 75 19.41 12.11 -2.44
N SER A 76 19.86 12.62 -1.30
CA SER A 76 21.26 12.49 -0.87
C SER A 76 21.58 11.02 -0.54
N PRO A 77 22.86 10.59 -0.66
CA PRO A 77 23.25 9.20 -0.40
C PRO A 77 22.84 8.67 0.99
N GLN A 78 22.86 9.51 2.03
CA GLN A 78 22.43 9.10 3.37
C GLN A 78 20.95 8.70 3.45
N ASP A 79 20.13 9.16 2.52
CA ASP A 79 18.68 8.92 2.48
C ASP A 79 18.29 7.81 1.48
N ASN A 80 19.27 7.11 0.88
CA ASN A 80 19.01 6.07 -0.12
C ASN A 80 18.12 4.92 0.40
N ASN A 81 18.14 4.67 1.71
CA ASN A 81 17.38 3.59 2.36
C ASN A 81 16.14 4.12 3.11
N GLN A 82 15.67 5.32 2.79
CA GLN A 82 14.53 5.96 3.44
C GLN A 82 13.39 6.13 2.43
N VAL A 83 12.19 5.64 2.75
CA VAL A 83 10.99 5.89 1.93
C VAL A 83 10.66 7.37 1.90
N LYS A 84 10.39 7.94 0.72
CA LYS A 84 10.06 9.37 0.54
C LYS A 84 8.57 9.63 0.46
N THR A 85 7.85 8.69 -0.12
CA THR A 85 6.43 8.82 -0.44
C THR A 85 5.79 7.45 -0.40
N TYR A 86 4.50 7.43 -0.05
CA TYR A 86 3.62 6.30 -0.33
C TYR A 86 2.44 6.77 -1.17
N THR A 87 2.67 6.91 -2.47
CA THR A 87 1.62 7.29 -3.43
C THR A 87 0.63 6.13 -3.56
N ASN A 88 -0.59 6.32 -3.05
CA ASN A 88 -1.54 5.23 -2.87
C ASN A 88 -3.00 5.65 -3.05
N VAL A 89 -3.85 4.66 -3.35
CA VAL A 89 -5.28 4.75 -3.05
C VAL A 89 -5.49 4.20 -1.64
N ALA A 90 -6.24 4.91 -0.81
CA ALA A 90 -6.51 4.49 0.56
C ALA A 90 -7.99 4.57 0.91
N TRP A 91 -8.49 3.51 1.53
CA TRP A 91 -9.74 3.50 2.27
C TRP A 91 -9.46 3.83 3.74
N ALA A 92 -10.23 4.78 4.29
CA ALA A 92 -10.24 5.08 5.72
C ALA A 92 -11.66 5.53 6.11
N GLY A 93 -12.24 4.86 7.09
CA GLY A 93 -13.59 5.13 7.58
C GLY A 93 -13.74 4.65 9.02
N SER A 94 -14.97 4.42 9.47
CA SER A 94 -15.19 3.79 10.77
C SER A 94 -14.54 2.40 10.83
N PRO A 95 -13.79 2.07 11.89
CA PRO A 95 -13.12 0.78 12.00
C PRO A 95 -14.06 -0.41 11.82
N VAL A 96 -13.66 -1.39 11.00
CA VAL A 96 -14.47 -2.59 10.73
C VAL A 96 -13.95 -3.76 11.55
N PRO A 97 -14.74 -4.38 12.46
CA PRO A 97 -14.25 -5.48 13.29
C PRO A 97 -13.82 -6.68 12.43
N LEU A 98 -12.62 -7.22 12.65
CA LEU A 98 -12.08 -8.35 11.85
C LEU A 98 -13.00 -9.58 11.88
N LYS A 99 -13.60 -9.86 13.03
CA LYS A 99 -14.56 -10.98 13.20
C LYS A 99 -15.84 -10.77 12.40
N SER A 100 -16.29 -9.53 12.29
CA SER A 100 -17.59 -9.17 11.72
C SER A 100 -17.54 -8.85 10.23
N ALA A 101 -16.37 -8.49 9.69
CA ALA A 101 -16.17 -8.26 8.26
C ALA A 101 -16.63 -9.49 7.48
N LYS A 102 -17.69 -9.39 6.68
CA LYS A 102 -18.21 -10.46 5.83
C LYS A 102 -17.32 -10.66 4.61
N ILE A 103 -16.92 -9.55 3.99
CA ILE A 103 -16.06 -9.53 2.81
C ILE A 103 -14.86 -8.63 3.07
N PHE A 104 -13.68 -9.10 2.67
CA PHE A 104 -12.51 -8.24 2.50
C PHE A 104 -11.70 -8.75 1.31
N ASN A 105 -12.05 -8.32 0.10
CA ASN A 105 -11.47 -8.80 -1.15
C ASN A 105 -10.77 -7.66 -1.90
N THR A 106 -9.71 -8.01 -2.62
CA THR A 106 -9.00 -7.06 -3.49
C THR A 106 -8.71 -7.64 -4.86
N THR A 107 -8.62 -6.77 -5.86
CA THR A 107 -7.97 -7.04 -7.15
C THR A 107 -7.09 -5.85 -7.50
N TRP A 108 -5.85 -6.09 -7.89
CA TRP A 108 -4.94 -5.04 -8.33
C TRP A 108 -4.05 -5.51 -9.48
N ASN A 109 -4.16 -4.79 -10.60
CA ASN A 109 -3.38 -4.98 -11.80
C ASN A 109 -2.53 -3.74 -12.07
N TRP A 110 -1.21 -3.90 -12.10
CA TRP A 110 -0.27 -2.81 -12.22
C TRP A 110 0.91 -3.18 -13.12
N LYS A 111 1.61 -2.15 -13.61
CA LYS A 111 2.88 -2.29 -14.33
C LYS A 111 3.70 -1.01 -14.26
N PHE A 112 4.99 -1.14 -14.49
CA PHE A 112 5.83 0.00 -14.89
C PHE A 112 5.76 0.18 -16.41
N LEU A 113 5.61 1.42 -16.85
CA LEU A 113 5.78 1.84 -18.23
C LEU A 113 7.24 2.28 -18.48
N GLU A 114 7.85 2.86 -17.46
CA GLU A 114 9.25 3.31 -17.44
C GLU A 114 9.81 3.07 -16.03
N GLU A 115 11.06 2.62 -15.94
CA GLU A 115 11.81 2.48 -14.68
C GLU A 115 13.29 2.85 -14.92
N SER A 116 13.88 3.65 -14.03
CA SER A 116 15.33 3.90 -14.07
C SER A 116 16.11 2.73 -13.47
N SER A 117 17.38 2.59 -13.84
CA SER A 117 18.26 1.51 -13.36
C SER A 117 18.57 1.58 -11.87
N ASP A 118 18.49 2.77 -11.28
CA ASP A 118 18.72 3.04 -9.86
C ASP A 118 17.44 3.00 -9.00
N LEU A 119 16.31 2.60 -9.59
CA LEU A 119 15.01 2.62 -8.93
C LEU A 119 14.97 1.66 -7.73
N VAL A 120 14.61 2.20 -6.57
CA VAL A 120 14.38 1.43 -5.33
C VAL A 120 13.00 1.78 -4.81
N LEU A 121 12.10 0.79 -4.80
CA LEU A 121 10.74 0.92 -4.30
C LEU A 121 10.13 -0.44 -3.97
N ASP A 122 8.99 -0.41 -3.28
CA ASP A 122 8.03 -1.51 -3.30
C ASP A 122 6.69 -1.11 -3.92
N VAL A 123 5.92 -2.14 -4.25
CA VAL A 123 4.51 -2.04 -4.61
C VAL A 123 3.75 -2.84 -3.56
N SER A 124 2.95 -2.19 -2.73
CA SER A 124 2.42 -2.81 -1.52
C SER A 124 0.99 -2.40 -1.18
N TYR A 125 0.28 -3.33 -0.54
CA TYR A 125 -0.82 -2.96 0.34
C TYR A 125 -0.28 -2.62 1.71
N ASP A 126 -0.95 -1.70 2.40
CA ASP A 126 -0.65 -1.29 3.75
C ASP A 126 -1.95 -1.21 4.56
N ILE A 127 -2.09 -2.10 5.55
CA ILE A 127 -3.32 -2.27 6.33
C ILE A 127 -3.02 -1.97 7.79
N PHE A 128 -3.61 -0.90 8.31
CA PHE A 128 -3.55 -0.62 9.74
C PHE A 128 -4.72 -1.28 10.45
N LEU A 129 -4.40 -1.85 11.60
CA LEU A 129 -5.37 -2.42 12.54
C LEU A 129 -5.35 -1.61 13.84
N THR A 130 -6.46 -1.65 14.57
CA THR A 130 -6.59 -1.02 15.89
C THR A 130 -7.39 -1.90 16.83
N LYS A 131 -7.19 -1.72 18.15
CA LYS A 131 -8.06 -2.30 19.18
C LYS A 131 -9.15 -1.33 19.64
N ASP A 132 -9.04 -0.07 19.27
CA ASP A 132 -10.00 0.97 19.63
C ASP A 132 -11.03 1.14 18.50
N PRO A 133 -12.32 0.77 18.71
CA PRO A 133 -13.36 0.90 17.69
C PRO A 133 -13.67 2.37 17.32
N THR A 134 -13.18 3.34 18.10
CA THR A 134 -13.37 4.78 17.87
C THR A 134 -12.16 5.43 17.20
N CYS A 135 -11.08 4.68 16.98
CA CYS A 135 -9.86 5.17 16.35
C CYS A 135 -10.13 5.60 14.89
N THR A 136 -9.64 6.78 14.53
CA THR A 136 -9.83 7.38 13.19
C THR A 136 -8.51 7.83 12.54
N SER A 137 -7.37 7.60 13.19
CA SER A 137 -6.02 7.91 12.71
C SER A 137 -5.07 6.73 12.92
N GLN A 138 -4.06 6.60 12.06
CA GLN A 138 -3.00 5.60 12.22
C GLN A 138 -2.20 5.78 13.52
N ASP A 139 -2.25 6.93 14.17
CA ASP A 139 -1.58 7.19 15.45
C ASP A 139 -2.11 6.30 16.60
N CYS A 140 -3.36 5.85 16.52
CA CYS A 140 -3.97 4.90 17.45
C CYS A 140 -4.03 3.47 16.89
N ALA A 141 -3.27 3.18 15.83
CA ALA A 141 -3.13 1.82 15.33
C ALA A 141 -2.42 0.93 16.37
N SER A 142 -2.86 -0.32 16.47
CA SER A 142 -2.18 -1.35 17.26
C SER A 142 -1.18 -2.13 16.43
N ARG A 143 -1.31 -2.11 15.10
CA ARG A 143 -0.52 -2.91 14.17
C ARG A 143 -0.60 -2.40 12.75
N GLU A 144 0.47 -2.66 12.00
CA GLU A 144 0.56 -2.49 10.56
C GLU A 144 0.74 -3.86 9.90
N VAL A 145 0.06 -4.09 8.77
CA VAL A 145 0.19 -5.30 7.97
C VAL A 145 0.41 -4.92 6.52
N MET A 146 1.60 -5.19 6.00
CA MET A 146 1.93 -4.92 4.62
C MET A 146 1.92 -6.19 3.76
N ILE A 147 1.46 -6.05 2.52
CA ILE A 147 1.51 -7.11 1.50
C ILE A 147 2.26 -6.58 0.29
N TRP A 148 3.53 -6.94 0.18
CA TRP A 148 4.41 -6.47 -0.89
C TRP A 148 4.20 -7.32 -2.14
N LEU A 149 3.63 -6.73 -3.19
CA LEU A 149 3.46 -7.37 -4.49
C LEU A 149 4.73 -7.32 -5.35
N GLY A 150 5.65 -6.42 -5.06
CA GLY A 150 6.94 -6.33 -5.72
C GLY A 150 7.93 -5.53 -4.90
N ALA A 151 9.21 -5.88 -5.03
CA ALA A 151 10.33 -5.16 -4.43
C ALA A 151 11.40 -4.97 -5.49
N LEU A 152 11.79 -3.72 -5.72
CA LEU A 152 12.75 -3.31 -6.75
C LEU A 152 13.98 -2.71 -6.09
N GLY A 153 15.14 -2.89 -6.73
CA GLY A 153 16.38 -2.23 -6.32
C GLY A 153 16.88 -2.58 -4.92
N GLY A 154 16.45 -3.72 -4.37
CA GLY A 154 16.86 -4.18 -3.04
C GLY A 154 16.01 -3.63 -1.88
N ALA A 155 14.85 -3.02 -2.15
CA ALA A 155 13.90 -2.65 -1.10
C ALA A 155 13.56 -3.86 -0.21
N ARG A 156 13.48 -3.64 1.11
CA ARG A 156 13.21 -4.68 2.12
C ARG A 156 12.19 -4.20 3.15
N PRO A 157 11.33 -5.10 3.67
CA PRO A 157 10.47 -4.78 4.79
C PRO A 157 11.27 -4.50 6.06
N ALA A 158 10.64 -3.81 7.01
CA ALA A 158 11.18 -3.63 8.34
C ALA A 158 11.31 -4.96 9.11
N GLY A 159 12.38 -5.07 9.90
CA GLY A 159 12.60 -6.20 10.80
C GLY A 159 13.28 -7.39 10.16
N THR A 160 12.89 -8.60 10.58
CA THR A 160 13.56 -9.86 10.18
C THR A 160 12.57 -10.90 9.69
N ARG A 161 13.07 -11.86 8.91
CA ARG A 161 12.26 -12.98 8.41
C ARG A 161 11.83 -13.89 9.55
N SER A 162 10.53 -14.16 9.63
CA SER A 162 9.93 -15.09 10.59
C SER A 162 9.77 -16.49 9.97
N PRO A 163 10.04 -17.57 10.73
CA PRO A 163 9.73 -18.92 10.29
C PRO A 163 8.24 -19.11 10.01
N VAL A 164 7.91 -19.86 8.96
CA VAL A 164 6.52 -20.25 8.65
C VAL A 164 6.37 -21.73 8.97
N ASN A 165 5.43 -22.07 9.86
CA ASN A 165 5.21 -23.44 10.34
C ASN A 165 6.48 -24.10 10.89
N GLY A 166 7.30 -23.32 11.62
CA GLY A 166 8.58 -23.79 12.17
C GLY A 166 9.74 -23.89 11.17
N ASN A 167 9.52 -23.63 9.88
CA ASN A 167 10.57 -23.63 8.87
C ASN A 167 11.13 -22.20 8.67
N PRO A 168 12.43 -21.94 8.96
CA PRO A 168 13.06 -20.62 8.75
C PRO A 168 13.00 -20.11 7.29
N THR A 169 12.97 -21.03 6.33
CA THR A 169 12.83 -20.72 4.89
C THR A 169 11.42 -20.99 4.36
N GLY A 170 10.48 -21.28 5.26
CA GLY A 170 9.08 -21.51 4.91
C GLY A 170 8.43 -20.31 4.23
N THR A 171 7.37 -20.59 3.47
CA THR A 171 6.59 -19.59 2.74
C THR A 171 5.10 -19.74 3.04
N LEU A 172 4.41 -18.61 2.97
CA LEU A 172 2.97 -18.46 3.10
C LEU A 172 2.33 -18.44 1.70
N LYS A 173 1.32 -19.28 1.47
CA LYS A 173 0.52 -19.24 0.24
C LYS A 173 -0.71 -18.34 0.40
N VAL A 174 -0.85 -17.34 -0.47
CA VAL A 174 -2.06 -16.52 -0.59
C VAL A 174 -2.78 -16.92 -1.88
N GLY A 175 -4.09 -17.16 -1.79
CA GLY A 175 -4.93 -17.55 -2.93
C GLY A 175 -4.47 -18.83 -3.64
N GLY A 176 -3.68 -19.68 -2.97
CA GLY A 176 -3.14 -20.93 -3.50
C GLY A 176 -1.97 -20.79 -4.48
N LYS A 177 -1.60 -19.58 -4.89
CA LYS A 177 -0.63 -19.37 -5.99
C LYS A 177 0.43 -18.28 -5.76
N TYR A 178 0.18 -17.34 -4.85
CA TYR A 178 1.17 -16.33 -4.49
C TYR A 178 1.94 -16.83 -3.28
N GLU A 179 3.27 -16.83 -3.34
CA GLU A 179 4.13 -17.34 -2.28
C GLU A 179 4.91 -16.19 -1.66
N PHE A 180 4.84 -16.08 -0.34
CA PHE A 180 5.48 -15.00 0.40
C PHE A 180 6.33 -15.52 1.56
N GLN A 181 7.43 -14.85 1.83
CA GLN A 181 8.11 -14.88 3.12
C GLN A 181 7.33 -13.98 4.11
N VAL A 182 7.35 -14.31 5.39
CA VAL A 182 6.79 -13.44 6.44
C VAL A 182 7.94 -12.73 7.14
N TRP A 183 7.79 -11.43 7.36
CA TRP A 183 8.74 -10.56 8.06
C TRP A 183 8.03 -9.84 9.20
N GLN A 184 8.70 -9.69 10.33
CA GLN A 184 8.18 -8.98 11.49
C GLN A 184 9.21 -7.96 11.99
N GLY A 185 8.72 -6.78 12.32
CA GLY A 185 9.53 -5.70 12.87
C GLY A 185 8.67 -4.71 13.63
N THR A 186 9.26 -3.55 13.90
CA THR A 186 8.58 -2.41 14.50
C THR A 186 9.00 -1.16 13.75
N VAL A 187 8.02 -0.37 13.33
CA VAL A 187 8.23 1.01 12.87
C VAL A 187 7.66 1.93 13.95
N ASN A 188 6.46 2.49 13.76
CA ASN A 188 5.72 3.18 14.82
C ASN A 188 4.91 2.20 15.66
N VAL A 189 4.44 1.12 15.03
CA VAL A 189 3.70 0.01 15.62
C VAL A 189 4.37 -1.30 15.21
N PRO A 190 4.04 -2.43 15.85
CA PRO A 190 4.45 -3.74 15.35
C PRO A 190 3.96 -3.93 13.91
N VAL A 191 4.86 -4.27 12.99
CA VAL A 191 4.55 -4.48 11.58
C VAL A 191 4.75 -5.94 11.19
N ILE A 192 3.82 -6.47 10.40
CA ILE A 192 3.92 -7.79 9.75
C ILE A 192 3.91 -7.55 8.25
N SER A 193 5.00 -7.87 7.57
CA SER A 193 5.08 -7.77 6.11
C SER A 193 5.12 -9.15 5.49
N ILE A 194 4.29 -9.40 4.47
CA ILE A 194 4.49 -10.54 3.57
C ILE A 194 5.19 -10.06 2.30
N PHE A 195 6.34 -10.66 2.01
CA PHE A 195 7.29 -10.27 0.97
C PHE A 195 7.43 -11.40 -0.05
N PRO A 196 7.52 -11.16 -1.37
CA PRO A 196 7.57 -12.25 -2.36
C PRO A 196 8.65 -13.30 -2.02
N ALA A 197 8.29 -14.58 -2.12
CA ALA A 197 9.18 -15.69 -1.75
C ALA A 197 10.51 -15.67 -2.51
N GLU A 198 10.42 -15.34 -3.80
CA GLU A 198 11.54 -15.19 -4.71
C GLU A 198 11.90 -13.70 -4.85
N GLU A 199 13.18 -13.37 -4.70
CA GLU A 199 13.64 -11.99 -4.84
C GLU A 199 13.44 -11.47 -6.26
N GLY A 200 13.02 -10.22 -6.39
CA GLY A 200 12.69 -9.60 -7.68
C GLY A 200 11.36 -10.06 -8.29
N ARG A 201 10.64 -11.02 -7.68
CA ARG A 201 9.31 -11.41 -8.13
C ARG A 201 8.34 -10.24 -8.03
N ARG A 202 7.61 -10.00 -9.13
CA ARG A 202 6.56 -8.97 -9.24
C ARG A 202 5.21 -9.62 -9.51
N TYR A 203 4.28 -9.53 -8.56
CA TYR A 203 2.88 -9.94 -8.72
C TYR A 203 2.06 -8.81 -9.34
N THR A 204 2.24 -8.59 -10.65
CA THR A 204 1.59 -7.52 -11.42
C THR A 204 0.08 -7.70 -11.62
N SER A 205 -0.45 -8.89 -11.33
CA SER A 205 -1.88 -9.20 -11.31
C SER A 205 -2.21 -9.97 -10.04
N PHE A 206 -2.71 -9.25 -9.03
CA PHE A 206 -3.01 -9.79 -7.72
C PHE A 206 -4.52 -9.81 -7.44
N LYS A 207 -5.04 -10.93 -6.95
CA LYS A 207 -6.41 -11.06 -6.47
C LYS A 207 -6.42 -11.93 -5.22
N ALA A 208 -6.96 -11.43 -4.12
CA ALA A 208 -6.96 -12.14 -2.86
C ALA A 208 -8.19 -11.80 -2.00
N ASP A 209 -8.49 -12.74 -1.12
CA ASP A 209 -9.34 -12.56 0.06
C ASP A 209 -8.43 -12.13 1.20
N LEU A 210 -8.39 -10.82 1.46
CA LEU A 210 -7.58 -10.20 2.49
C LEU A 210 -8.04 -10.61 3.90
N LYS A 211 -9.32 -10.94 4.10
CA LYS A 211 -9.79 -11.51 5.38
C LYS A 211 -9.09 -12.83 5.67
N LYS A 212 -8.94 -13.71 4.67
CA LYS A 212 -8.17 -14.96 4.81
C LYS A 212 -6.69 -14.68 5.05
N VAL A 213 -6.10 -13.70 4.38
CA VAL A 213 -4.70 -13.31 4.62
C VAL A 213 -4.50 -12.89 6.08
N LEU A 214 -5.30 -11.95 6.58
CA LEU A 214 -5.21 -11.50 7.97
C LEU A 214 -5.48 -12.65 8.96
N LYS A 215 -6.41 -13.55 8.65
CA LYS A 215 -6.65 -14.75 9.48
C LYS A 215 -5.40 -15.64 9.57
N THR A 216 -4.71 -15.89 8.46
CA THR A 216 -3.47 -16.69 8.50
C THR A 216 -2.36 -15.96 9.24
N LEU A 217 -2.31 -14.63 9.13
CA LEU A 217 -1.33 -13.80 9.84
C LEU A 217 -1.60 -13.66 11.36
N GLN A 218 -2.70 -14.21 11.89
CA GLN A 218 -2.93 -14.30 13.34
C GLN A 218 -1.84 -15.09 14.06
N ALA A 219 -1.24 -16.10 13.40
CA ALA A 219 -0.10 -16.83 13.94
C ALA A 219 1.14 -15.94 14.17
N PHE A 220 1.17 -14.73 13.59
CA PHE A 220 2.25 -13.76 13.68
C PHE A 220 1.86 -12.52 14.50
N GLY A 221 0.75 -12.57 15.23
CA GLY A 221 0.40 -11.57 16.25
C GLY A 221 -0.83 -10.71 15.97
N ILE A 222 -1.52 -10.90 14.84
CA ILE A 222 -2.83 -10.24 14.62
C ILE A 222 -3.83 -10.76 15.66
N ALA A 223 -4.40 -9.86 16.47
CA ALA A 223 -5.37 -10.24 17.49
C ALA A 223 -6.77 -10.33 16.89
N LYS A 224 -7.58 -11.28 17.38
CA LYS A 224 -8.91 -11.55 16.79
C LYS A 224 -9.91 -10.43 17.02
N ASP A 225 -9.70 -9.62 18.05
CA ASP A 225 -10.53 -8.50 18.47
C ASP A 225 -10.09 -7.16 17.85
N GLU A 226 -9.08 -7.15 16.99
CA GLU A 226 -8.72 -5.96 16.22
C GLU A 226 -9.76 -5.60 15.15
N TYR A 227 -9.73 -4.33 14.75
CA TYR A 227 -10.54 -3.71 13.73
C TYR A 227 -9.65 -3.26 12.58
N ILE A 228 -10.15 -3.36 11.35
CA ILE A 228 -9.51 -2.78 10.16
C ILE A 228 -9.73 -1.28 10.21
N LEU A 229 -8.66 -0.52 10.37
CA LEU A 229 -8.67 0.94 10.51
C LEU A 229 -8.55 1.63 9.15
N SER A 230 -7.54 1.25 8.36
CA SER A 230 -7.32 1.81 7.03
C SER A 230 -6.68 0.78 6.11
N VAL A 231 -6.89 0.92 4.80
CA VAL A 231 -6.33 0.04 3.77
C VAL A 231 -5.78 0.89 2.61
N GLY A 232 -4.47 0.94 2.48
CA GLY A 232 -3.73 1.53 1.37
C GLY A 232 -3.31 0.50 0.33
N ALA A 233 -3.18 0.95 -0.92
CA ALA A 233 -2.50 0.23 -1.98
C ALA A 233 -1.75 1.22 -2.89
N GLY A 234 -0.43 1.08 -2.97
CA GLY A 234 0.42 2.08 -3.61
C GLY A 234 1.87 1.67 -3.77
N ILE A 235 2.72 2.66 -3.96
CA ILE A 235 4.17 2.46 -4.11
C ILE A 235 4.93 3.28 -3.07
N GLU A 236 5.83 2.63 -2.34
CA GLU A 236 6.77 3.31 -1.45
C GLU A 236 8.09 3.55 -2.19
N ILE A 237 8.38 4.81 -2.52
CA ILE A 237 9.56 5.14 -3.33
C ILE A 237 10.69 5.62 -2.44
N PHE A 238 11.84 4.95 -2.51
CA PHE A 238 13.06 5.34 -1.80
C PHE A 238 13.86 6.34 -2.64
N LYS A 239 14.08 5.99 -3.91
CA LYS A 239 14.78 6.82 -4.91
C LYS A 239 14.51 6.38 -6.35
N GLY A 240 14.98 7.19 -7.29
CA GLY A 240 14.95 6.91 -8.73
C GLY A 240 13.79 7.59 -9.44
N LYS A 241 13.44 7.13 -10.64
CA LYS A 241 12.30 7.64 -11.41
C LYS A 241 11.57 6.54 -12.15
N GLY A 242 10.31 6.78 -12.46
CA GLY A 242 9.51 5.84 -13.23
C GLY A 242 8.13 6.37 -13.58
N VAL A 243 7.41 5.53 -14.33
CA VAL A 243 6.00 5.72 -14.65
C VAL A 243 5.26 4.45 -14.25
N PHE A 244 4.61 4.47 -13.10
CA PHE A 244 3.76 3.40 -12.59
C PHE A 244 2.33 3.55 -13.12
N ALA A 245 1.70 2.45 -13.53
CA ALA A 245 0.33 2.45 -14.02
C ALA A 245 -0.48 1.32 -13.40
N THR A 246 -1.59 1.67 -12.74
CA THR A 246 -2.63 0.72 -12.34
C THR A 246 -3.73 0.72 -13.40
N SER A 247 -3.97 -0.43 -14.02
CA SER A 247 -5.10 -0.60 -14.96
C SER A 247 -6.40 -0.93 -14.25
N ARG A 248 -6.32 -1.55 -13.07
CA ARG A 248 -7.47 -1.90 -12.25
C ARG A 248 -7.08 -2.06 -10.79
N TYR A 249 -7.78 -1.38 -9.90
CA TYR A 249 -7.81 -1.66 -8.47
C TYR A 249 -9.27 -1.70 -8.01
N THR A 250 -9.57 -2.63 -7.11
CA THR A 250 -10.84 -2.70 -6.39
C THR A 250 -10.58 -3.18 -4.98
N ILE A 251 -11.26 -2.60 -3.99
CA ILE A 251 -11.26 -3.07 -2.61
C ILE A 251 -12.70 -3.20 -2.12
N ASP A 252 -13.12 -4.39 -1.71
CA ASP A 252 -14.44 -4.61 -1.14
C ASP A 252 -14.27 -5.01 0.31
N LEU A 253 -14.70 -4.15 1.23
CA LEU A 253 -14.70 -4.37 2.67
C LEU A 253 -16.12 -4.13 3.20
N TYR A 254 -16.69 -5.01 4.01
CA TYR A 254 -17.94 -4.79 4.77
C TYR A 254 -18.27 -6.02 5.64
#